data_AF-A0A9E2NKD3-F1
#
_entry.id   AF-A0A9E2NKD3-F1
#
_cell.length_a   1.000
_cell.length_b   1.000
_cell.length_c   1.000
_cell.angle_alpha   90.00
_cell.angle_beta   90.00
_cell.angle_gamma   90.00
#
_symmetry.space_group_name_H-M   'P 1'
#
loop_
_entity.id
_entity.type
_entity.pdbx_description
1 polymer ?
#
loop_
_entity_poly.entity_id
_entity_poly.type
_entity_poly.pdbx_seq_one_letter_code
_entity_poly.pdbx_strand_id
1 'polypeptide(L)' 'AKNIDGVYDSDPKTNPAAKKYTRISCQEMLRQNLKAIDTTAAALCIEQKLPIVVFDLGAENSIVRVASGDEMGTTIYIEG' A
#
# COMPACT_ATOMS: atom_id res chain seq x y z
N ALA A 1 -10.89 -13.80 -2.90
CA ALA A 1 -9.98 -12.86 -2.21
C ALA A 1 -9.31 -11.96 -3.24
N LYS A 2 -9.26 -10.64 -3.02
CA LYS A 2 -8.36 -9.77 -3.79
C LYS A 2 -6.97 -10.00 -3.20
N ASN A 3 -6.14 -10.83 -3.85
CA ASN A 3 -4.73 -11.02 -3.50
C ASN A 3 -3.98 -9.73 -3.86
N ILE A 4 -3.98 -8.76 -2.95
CA ILE A 4 -3.26 -7.50 -3.12
C ILE A 4 -2.04 -7.59 -2.21
N ASP A 5 -0.87 -7.80 -2.79
CA ASP A 5 0.40 -7.85 -2.09
C ASP A 5 1.10 -6.48 -1.99
N GLY A 6 0.47 -5.43 -2.52
CA GLY A 6 0.89 -4.03 -2.44
C GLY A 6 0.09 -3.10 -3.36
N VAL A 7 0.53 -1.85 -3.46
CA VAL A 7 -0.05 -0.84 -4.34
C VAL A 7 0.67 -0.87 -5.69
N TYR A 8 -0.09 -0.89 -6.77
CA TYR A 8 0.42 -0.88 -8.14
C TYR A 8 -0.06 0.38 -8.89
N ASP A 9 0.69 0.83 -9.88
CA ASP A 9 0.31 1.94 -10.78
C ASP A 9 -0.90 1.61 -11.67
N SER A 10 -1.15 0.32 -11.91
CA SER A 10 -2.23 -0.23 -12.72
C SER A 10 -2.65 -1.58 -12.16
N ASP A 11 -3.84 -2.06 -12.53
CA ASP A 11 -4.27 -3.41 -12.10
C ASP A 11 -3.39 -4.48 -12.78
N PRO A 12 -2.59 -5.28 -12.02
CA PRO A 12 -1.71 -6.30 -12.60
C PRO A 12 -2.48 -7.42 -13.31
N LYS A 13 -3.80 -7.55 -13.07
CA LYS A 13 -4.62 -8.53 -13.78
C LYS A 13 -4.93 -8.13 -15.22
N THR A 14 -4.96 -6.83 -15.51
CA THR A 14 -5.28 -6.30 -16.85
C THR A 14 -4.08 -5.69 -17.53
N ASN A 15 -3.11 -5.21 -16.76
CA ASN A 15 -1.85 -4.66 -17.25
C ASN A 15 -0.67 -5.51 -16.71
N PRO A 16 -0.08 -6.40 -17.53
CA PRO A 16 1.08 -7.20 -17.11
C PRO A 16 2.34 -6.34 -16.87
N ALA A 17 2.36 -5.10 -17.35
CA ALA A 17 3.44 -4.15 -17.09
C ALA A 17 3.19 -3.31 -15.81
N ALA A 18 2.18 -3.63 -15.01
CA ALA A 18 1.90 -2.95 -13.75
C ALA A 18 3.12 -2.98 -12.82
N LYS A 19 3.50 -1.81 -12.34
CA LYS A 19 4.62 -1.59 -11.45
C LYS A 19 4.13 -1.46 -10.02
N LYS A 20 4.69 -2.29 -9.15
CA LYS A 20 4.49 -2.19 -7.71
C LYS A 20 5.27 -1.01 -7.16
N TYR A 21 4.62 -0.21 -6.34
CA TYR A 21 5.29 0.84 -5.56
C TYR A 21 5.93 0.22 -4.31
N THR A 22 7.19 0.53 -4.03
CA THR A 22 7.78 0.21 -2.72
C THR A 22 7.34 1.24 -1.67
N ARG A 23 7.27 2.51 -2.09
CA ARG A 23 6.85 3.66 -1.27
C ARG A 23 6.03 4.62 -2.11
N ILE A 24 4.96 5.16 -1.54
CA ILE A 24 4.11 6.16 -2.19
C ILE A 24 3.56 7.13 -1.15
N SER A 25 3.50 8.43 -1.46
CA SER A 25 2.83 9.37 -0.56
C SER A 25 1.32 9.24 -0.68
N CYS A 26 0.60 9.49 0.41
CA CYS A 26 -0.85 9.39 0.37
C CYS A 26 -1.48 10.39 -0.61
N GLN A 27 -0.89 11.58 -0.75
CA GLN A 27 -1.28 12.55 -1.78
C GLN A 27 -1.13 11.98 -3.19
N GLU A 28 -0.02 11.29 -3.46
CA GLU A 28 0.20 10.70 -4.78
C GLU A 28 -0.76 9.54 -5.06
N MET A 29 -1.01 8.70 -4.06
CA MET A 29 -2.02 7.63 -4.15
C MET A 29 -3.40 8.19 -4.48
N LEU A 30 -3.80 9.31 -3.84
CA LEU A 30 -5.06 10.00 -4.11
C LEU A 30 -5.09 10.63 -5.50
N ARG A 31 -4.00 11.30 -5.92
CA ARG A 31 -3.87 11.91 -7.25
C ARG A 31 -4.00 10.87 -8.37
N GLN A 32 -3.39 9.71 -8.19
CA GLN A 32 -3.43 8.61 -9.15
C GLN A 32 -4.68 7.72 -9.02
N ASN A 33 -5.61 8.04 -8.10
CA ASN A 33 -6.84 7.30 -7.82
C ASN A 33 -6.60 5.80 -7.56
N LEU A 34 -5.50 5.45 -6.90
CA LEU A 34 -5.12 4.06 -6.67
C LEU A 34 -6.02 3.44 -5.59
N LYS A 35 -6.81 2.43 -5.98
CA LYS A 35 -7.81 1.78 -5.11
C LYS A 35 -7.22 0.62 -4.30
N ALA A 36 -6.15 0.88 -3.55
CA ALA A 36 -5.51 -0.14 -2.72
C ALA A 36 -6.14 -0.29 -1.32
N ILE A 37 -6.69 0.79 -0.78
CA ILE A 37 -7.31 0.86 0.55
C ILE A 37 -8.68 1.54 0.46
N ASP A 38 -9.58 1.20 1.39
CA ASP A 38 -10.85 1.92 1.55
C ASP A 38 -10.59 3.40 1.85
N THR A 39 -11.16 4.30 1.05
CA THR A 39 -10.91 5.74 1.15
C THR A 39 -11.22 6.31 2.54
N THR A 40 -12.17 5.73 3.26
CA THR A 40 -12.53 6.14 4.63
C THR A 40 -11.44 5.78 5.62
N ALA A 41 -10.90 4.58 5.53
CA ALA A 41 -9.77 4.13 6.34
C ALA A 41 -8.49 4.92 6.01
N ALA A 42 -8.25 5.21 4.73
CA ALA A 42 -7.14 6.05 4.32
C ALA A 42 -7.26 7.45 4.94
N ALA A 43 -8.44 8.09 4.87
CA ALA A 43 -8.68 9.41 5.44
C ALA A 43 -8.35 9.47 6.94
N LEU A 44 -8.80 8.48 7.72
CA LEU A 44 -8.51 8.40 9.16
C LEU A 44 -7.00 8.31 9.45
N CYS A 45 -6.28 7.46 8.69
CA CYS A 45 -4.83 7.31 8.85
C CYS A 45 -4.08 8.60 8.46
N ILE A 46 -4.55 9.32 7.44
CA ILE A 46 -4.00 10.62 7.04
C ILE A 46 -4.19 11.65 8.14
N GLU A 47 -5.41 11.77 8.68
CA GLU A 47 -5.72 12.72 9.75
C GLU A 47 -4.87 12.48 11.01
N GLN A 48 -4.63 11.21 11.35
CA GLN A 48 -3.79 10.83 12.48
C GLN A 48 -2.30 10.73 12.17
N LYS A 49 -1.88 11.06 10.93
CA LYS A 49 -0.50 10.97 10.45
C LYS A 49 0.13 9.59 10.67
N LEU A 50 -0.67 8.54 10.57
CA LEU A 50 -0.22 7.16 10.73
C LEU A 50 0.30 6.62 9.39
N PRO A 51 1.51 6.04 9.36
CA PRO A 51 1.98 5.32 8.18
C PRO A 51 1.16 4.05 7.97
N ILE A 52 0.90 3.71 6.71
CA ILE A 52 0.15 2.51 6.34
C ILE A 52 1.06 1.60 5.53
N VAL A 53 1.06 0.29 5.81
CA VAL A 53 1.80 -0.70 5.02
C VAL A 53 0.82 -1.70 4.41
N VAL A 54 0.83 -1.81 3.08
CA VAL A 54 0.03 -2.78 2.33
C VAL A 54 0.93 -3.92 1.91
N PHE A 55 0.66 -5.13 2.39
CA PHE A 55 1.51 -6.31 2.14
C PHE A 55 0.67 -7.58 2.07
N ASP A 56 1.27 -8.66 1.54
CA ASP A 56 0.63 -9.97 1.49
C ASP A 56 0.69 -10.68 2.86
N LEU A 57 -0.48 -10.96 3.43
CA LEU A 57 -0.62 -11.73 4.66
C LEU A 57 -0.26 -13.21 4.48
N GLY A 58 -0.34 -13.74 3.25
CA GLY A 58 0.00 -15.12 2.94
C GLY A 58 1.51 -15.42 2.93
N ALA A 59 2.36 -14.39 2.91
CA ALA A 59 3.80 -14.56 2.98
C ALA A 59 4.24 -15.04 4.38
N GLU A 60 5.29 -15.87 4.42
CA GLU A 60 5.82 -16.41 5.67
C GLU A 60 6.31 -15.29 6.59
N ASN A 61 5.86 -15.32 7.85
CA ASN A 61 6.19 -14.33 8.88
C ASN A 61 5.87 -12.88 8.47
N SER A 62 4.92 -12.68 7.55
CA SER A 62 4.59 -11.39 6.95
C SER A 62 4.42 -10.26 7.96
N ILE A 63 3.61 -10.49 9.00
CA ILE A 63 3.33 -9.50 10.06
C ILE A 63 4.61 -9.15 10.84
N VAL A 64 5.39 -10.15 11.25
CA VAL A 64 6.60 -9.94 12.05
C VAL A 64 7.64 -9.15 11.25
N ARG A 65 7.82 -9.50 9.98
CA ARG A 65 8.75 -8.83 9.08
C ARG A 65 8.36 -7.37 8.85
N VAL A 66 7.09 -7.10 8.54
CA VAL A 66 6.60 -5.73 8.37
C VAL A 66 6.73 -4.91 9.65
N ALA A 67 6.38 -5.49 10.81
CA ALA A 67 6.55 -4.82 12.10
C ALA A 67 8.02 -4.56 12.46
N SER A 68 8.94 -5.39 11.94
CA SER A 68 10.39 -5.21 12.09
C SER A 68 10.98 -4.18 11.12
N GLY A 69 10.18 -3.56 10.26
CA GLY A 69 10.61 -2.56 9.29
C GLY A 69 11.16 -3.14 7.97
N ASP A 70 10.93 -4.42 7.72
CA ASP A 70 11.34 -5.09 6.48
C ASP A 70 10.55 -4.51 5.29
N GLU A 71 11.23 -4.24 4.17
CA GLU A 71 10.62 -3.61 2.99
C GLU A 71 9.78 -4.62 2.19
N MET A 72 8.65 -5.02 2.78
CA MET A 72 7.64 -5.85 2.14
C MET A 72 6.40 -5.06 1.78
N GLY A 73 5.93 -5.28 0.55
CA GLY A 73 4.72 -4.65 0.07
C GLY A 73 4.94 -3.22 -0.38
N THR A 74 4.06 -2.32 0.06
CA THR A 74 4.13 -0.89 -0.21
C THR A 74 3.89 -0.10 1.06
N THR A 75 4.79 0.83 1.38
CA THR A 75 4.58 1.80 2.45
C THR A 75 3.92 3.06 1.91
N ILE A 76 2.76 3.40 2.45
CA ILE A 76 2.07 4.66 2.22
C ILE A 76 2.45 5.61 3.36
N TYR A 77 3.07 6.73 3.01
CA TYR A 77 3.51 7.73 3.98
C TYR A 77 2.77 9.06 3.80
N ILE A 78 2.70 9.84 4.88
CA ILE A 78 2.17 11.20 4.88
C ILE A 78 3.35 12.16 4.75
N GLU A 79 3.34 13.02 3.74
CA GLU A 79 4.28 14.14 3.65
C GLU A 79 3.83 15.22 4.64
N GLY A 80 4.77 15.69 5.46
CA GLY A 80 4.52 16.65 6.55
C GLY A 80 4.52 18.10 6.10
#